data_AF-A0A1G8WHU8-F1
#
_entry.id   AF-A0A1G8WHU8-F1
#
_cell.length_a   1.000
_cell.length_b   1.000
_cell.length_c   1.000
_cell.angle_alpha   90.00
_cell.angle_beta   90.00
_cell.angle_gamma   90.00
#
_symmetry.space_group_name_H-M   'P 1'
#
loop_
_entity.id
_entity.type
_entity.pdbx_description
1 polymer ?
#
loop_
_entity_poly.entity_id
_entity_poly.type
_entity_poly.pdbx_seq_one_letter_code
_entity_poly.pdbx_strand_id
1 'polypeptide(L)'
;MSEKKYNSKNFHRYTFCIFKQVGLSEIQNQKPNYKSKSGSSYFFTETGVYRLSNHWGRAANCKWRLQPSGNSGTERTKLGFAKWEQFHPDNDTEKLYVIEVDFENDSVIFNHKSNESKSPAAILRTASETTKRIKQIRNLLDNHSWTQYYPQKDRETLKKEVITKLIQTEKSLQEIKAEVN
;
A
#
# COMPACT_ATOMS: atom_id res chain seq x y z
N MET A 1 22.52 -12.46 8.19
CA MET A 1 22.53 -11.82 6.86
C MET A 1 22.47 -10.31 7.09
N SER A 2 23.37 -9.52 6.53
CA SER A 2 23.35 -8.07 6.68
C SER A 2 22.13 -7.49 5.96
N GLU A 3 21.36 -6.64 6.63
CA GLU A 3 20.27 -5.92 5.99
C GLU A 3 20.83 -4.98 4.92
N LYS A 4 20.20 -5.01 3.73
CA LYS A 4 20.59 -4.15 2.62
C LYS A 4 20.31 -2.69 2.99
N LYS A 5 21.37 -1.88 3.05
CA LYS A 5 21.25 -0.43 3.32
C LYS A 5 20.94 0.35 2.05
N TYR A 6 19.99 1.26 2.13
CA TYR A 6 19.59 2.11 1.02
C TYR A 6 20.19 3.52 1.13
N ASN A 7 20.32 4.19 -0.01
CA ASN A 7 20.76 5.57 -0.16
C ASN A 7 20.33 6.11 -1.53
N SER A 8 20.71 7.35 -1.85
CA SER A 8 20.38 8.04 -3.11
C SER A 8 20.76 7.27 -4.38
N LYS A 9 21.75 6.36 -4.33
CA LYS A 9 22.24 5.61 -5.49
C LYS A 9 21.48 4.31 -5.74
N ASN A 10 20.77 3.75 -4.77
CA ASN A 10 20.21 2.39 -4.89
C ASN A 10 18.72 2.25 -4.50
N PHE A 11 18.09 3.27 -3.90
CA PHE A 11 16.69 3.19 -3.48
C PHE A 11 15.70 3.02 -4.64
N HIS A 12 16.05 3.47 -5.85
CA HIS A 12 15.14 3.61 -6.99
C HIS A 12 15.00 2.35 -7.86
N ARG A 13 15.42 1.19 -7.36
CA ARG A 13 15.38 -0.07 -8.10
C ARG A 13 14.95 -1.24 -7.21
N TYR A 14 13.80 -1.82 -7.52
CA TYR A 14 13.24 -2.99 -6.83
C TYR A 14 13.11 -2.75 -5.32
N THR A 15 12.40 -1.68 -4.95
CA THR A 15 12.13 -1.36 -3.55
C THR A 15 10.66 -1.10 -3.27
N PHE A 16 10.26 -1.47 -2.06
CA PHE A 16 9.03 -1.03 -1.43
C PHE A 16 9.35 0.05 -0.39
N CYS A 17 8.49 1.07 -0.28
CA CYS A 17 8.59 2.08 0.76
C CYS A 17 7.23 2.77 0.99
N ILE A 18 6.98 3.23 2.22
CA ILE A 18 5.87 4.11 2.56
C ILE A 18 6.44 5.49 2.89
N PHE A 19 6.13 6.47 2.05
CA PHE A 19 6.48 7.86 2.30
C PHE A 19 5.43 8.49 3.20
N LYS A 20 5.87 9.27 4.18
CA LYS A 20 4.99 10.13 4.98
C LYS A 20 4.77 11.43 4.24
N GLN A 21 3.52 11.82 4.01
CA GLN A 21 3.22 13.12 3.41
C GLN A 21 3.66 14.25 4.34
N VAL A 22 4.32 15.26 3.77
CA VAL A 22 4.86 16.44 4.46
C VAL A 22 4.53 17.71 3.68
N GLY A 23 4.67 18.88 4.31
CA GLY A 23 4.41 20.19 3.69
C GLY A 23 5.47 20.58 2.65
N LEU A 24 5.08 21.34 1.62
CA LEU A 24 6.01 21.84 0.60
C LEU A 24 7.10 22.76 1.16
N SER A 25 6.88 23.34 2.34
CA SER A 25 7.86 24.14 3.08
C SER A 25 9.16 23.39 3.36
N GLU A 26 9.14 22.05 3.49
CA GLU A 26 10.33 21.22 3.77
C GLU A 26 11.42 21.31 2.69
N ILE A 27 11.03 21.65 1.47
CA ILE A 27 11.93 21.79 0.32
C ILE A 27 11.98 23.23 -0.19
N GLN A 28 11.47 24.20 0.59
CA GLN A 28 11.47 25.60 0.19
C GLN A 28 12.91 26.05 -0.09
N ASN A 29 13.12 26.71 -1.22
CA ASN A 29 14.42 27.17 -1.71
C ASN A 29 15.44 26.07 -2.08
N GLN A 30 15.04 24.79 -2.07
CA GLN A 30 15.90 23.72 -2.55
C GLN A 30 15.67 23.45 -4.04
N LYS A 31 16.75 23.21 -4.77
CA LYS A 31 16.68 22.64 -6.12
C LYS A 31 16.70 21.11 -5.99
N PRO A 32 15.87 20.39 -6.75
CA PRO A 32 15.89 18.93 -6.71
C PRO A 32 17.22 18.39 -7.20
N ASN A 33 17.76 17.40 -6.48
CA ASN A 33 18.97 16.68 -6.88
C ASN A 33 18.74 15.84 -8.14
N TYR A 34 17.50 15.37 -8.35
CA TYR A 34 17.13 14.61 -9.52
C TYR A 34 15.68 14.87 -9.94
N LYS A 35 15.43 14.91 -11.24
CA LYS A 35 14.08 14.92 -11.82
C LYS A 35 13.93 13.71 -12.75
N SER A 36 12.90 12.90 -12.54
CA SER A 36 12.61 11.78 -13.44
C SER A 36 12.02 12.26 -14.77
N LYS A 37 12.16 11.44 -15.82
CA LYS A 37 11.50 11.67 -17.12
C LYS A 37 9.98 11.80 -17.00
N SER A 38 9.38 11.13 -16.01
CA SER A 38 7.95 11.19 -15.69
C SER A 38 7.54 12.38 -14.82
N GLY A 39 8.46 13.30 -14.49
CA GLY A 39 8.15 14.56 -13.81
C GLY A 39 8.21 14.52 -12.28
N SER A 40 8.59 13.39 -11.65
CA SER A 40 8.81 13.37 -10.19
C SER A 40 10.14 14.04 -9.84
N SER A 41 10.14 14.88 -8.81
CA SER A 41 11.35 15.55 -8.31
C SER A 41 11.81 14.93 -7.00
N TYR A 42 13.12 14.77 -6.83
CA TYR A 42 13.73 14.11 -5.68
C TYR A 42 14.74 15.04 -5.01
N PHE A 43 14.66 15.13 -3.69
CA PHE A 43 15.54 15.93 -2.84
C PHE A 43 16.17 14.97 -1.83
N PHE A 44 17.47 14.75 -1.97
CA PHE A 44 18.21 13.80 -1.15
C PHE A 44 18.75 14.50 0.09
N THR A 45 18.57 13.86 1.23
CA THR A 45 19.20 14.23 2.49
C THR A 45 20.15 13.12 2.94
N GLU A 46 20.89 13.38 4.01
CA GLU A 46 21.73 12.36 4.64
C GLU A 46 20.90 11.18 5.16
N THR A 47 19.69 11.45 5.65
CA THR A 47 18.84 10.46 6.34
C THR A 47 17.76 9.84 5.45
N GLY A 48 17.45 10.44 4.31
CA GLY A 48 16.35 10.00 3.46
C GLY A 48 16.18 10.77 2.16
N VAL A 49 14.97 10.68 1.61
CA VAL A 49 14.59 11.34 0.36
C VAL A 49 13.20 11.94 0.46
N TYR A 50 13.09 13.18 0.02
CA TYR A 50 11.82 13.77 -0.36
C TYR A 50 11.52 13.46 -1.82
N ARG A 51 10.28 13.06 -2.10
CA ARG A 51 9.76 12.85 -3.45
C ARG A 51 8.52 13.73 -3.63
N LEU A 52 8.62 14.68 -4.56
CA LEU A 52 7.49 15.47 -5.03
C LEU A 52 6.89 14.76 -6.25
N SER A 53 5.64 14.30 -6.14
CA SER A 53 5.00 13.55 -7.21
C SER A 53 3.48 13.67 -7.18
N ASN A 54 2.87 13.60 -8.37
CA ASN A 54 1.43 13.51 -8.56
C ASN A 54 0.93 12.06 -8.73
N HIS A 55 1.84 11.08 -8.62
CA HIS A 55 1.51 9.66 -8.71
C HIS A 55 2.28 8.83 -7.67
N TRP A 56 1.53 8.08 -6.87
CA TRP A 56 2.00 7.21 -5.81
C TRP A 56 1.46 5.80 -6.01
N GLY A 57 2.17 4.79 -5.50
CA GLY A 57 1.96 3.38 -5.82
C GLY A 57 3.11 2.84 -6.65
N ARG A 58 2.82 2.29 -7.84
CA ARG A 58 3.85 1.69 -8.71
C ARG A 58 4.69 2.79 -9.38
N ALA A 59 6.01 2.75 -9.18
CA ALA A 59 6.97 3.64 -9.83
C ALA A 59 8.05 2.78 -10.51
N ALA A 60 7.92 2.54 -11.82
CA ALA A 60 8.70 1.53 -12.54
C ALA A 60 8.62 0.17 -11.82
N ASN A 61 9.76 -0.36 -11.36
CA ASN A 61 9.85 -1.63 -10.64
C ASN A 61 9.78 -1.46 -9.11
N CYS A 62 9.41 -0.27 -8.63
CA CYS A 62 9.26 0.03 -7.22
C CYS A 62 7.80 0.19 -6.85
N LYS A 63 7.48 0.00 -5.57
CA LYS A 63 6.14 0.13 -4.99
C LYS A 63 6.20 1.11 -3.83
N TRP A 64 5.94 2.39 -4.12
CA TRP A 64 6.09 3.51 -3.19
C TRP A 64 4.74 4.14 -2.86
N ARG A 65 4.21 3.84 -1.69
CA ARG A 65 2.95 4.41 -1.21
C ARG A 65 3.19 5.77 -0.56
N LEU A 66 2.15 6.59 -0.53
CA LEU A 66 2.09 7.79 0.29
C LEU A 66 1.10 7.55 1.42
N GLN A 67 1.54 7.73 2.64
CA GLN A 67 0.69 7.84 3.82
C GLN A 67 0.27 9.31 3.95
N PRO A 68 -1.02 9.63 3.83
CA PRO A 68 -1.50 11.00 3.98
C PRO A 68 -1.21 11.56 5.37
N SER A 69 -0.87 12.84 5.42
CA SER A 69 -0.97 13.64 6.64
C SER A 69 -2.46 13.98 6.82
N GLY A 70 -2.99 13.95 8.04
CA GLY A 70 -4.43 14.16 8.32
C GLY A 70 -5.08 15.40 7.67
N ASN A 71 -4.26 16.35 7.20
CA ASN A 71 -4.69 17.43 6.31
C ASN A 71 -4.78 16.94 4.85
N SER A 72 -5.97 16.48 4.47
CA SER A 72 -6.36 16.05 3.13
C SER A 72 -6.54 17.24 2.18
N GLY A 73 -5.44 17.90 1.83
CA GLY A 73 -5.44 18.83 0.70
C GLY A 73 -5.88 18.13 -0.59
N THR A 74 -6.65 18.83 -1.43
CA THR A 74 -7.13 18.35 -2.74
C THR A 74 -6.04 18.35 -3.81
N GLU A 75 -4.84 18.82 -3.47
CA GLU A 75 -3.71 18.89 -4.39
C GLU A 75 -3.29 17.51 -4.88
N ARG A 76 -3.22 17.40 -6.21
CA ARG A 76 -2.79 16.18 -6.88
C ARG A 76 -1.30 15.90 -6.67
N THR A 77 -0.48 16.95 -6.66
CA THR A 77 0.96 16.87 -6.44
C THR A 77 1.23 16.95 -4.95
N LYS A 78 1.90 15.93 -4.40
CA LYS A 78 2.18 15.83 -2.97
C LYS A 78 3.66 15.58 -2.74
N LEU A 79 4.16 16.09 -1.62
CA LEU A 79 5.51 15.81 -1.14
C LEU A 79 5.44 14.70 -0.09
N GLY A 80 6.25 13.67 -0.29
CA GLY A 80 6.45 12.62 0.70
C GLY A 80 7.90 12.55 1.12
N PHE A 81 8.16 12.25 2.39
CA PHE A 81 9.48 11.95 2.94
C PHE A 81 9.56 10.48 3.37
N ALA A 82 10.68 9.84 3.09
CA ALA A 82 11.02 8.53 3.62
C ALA A 82 12.49 8.50 4.01
N LYS A 83 12.77 7.90 5.18
CA LYS A 83 14.15 7.63 5.58
C LYS A 83 14.71 6.46 4.78
N TRP A 84 16.03 6.42 4.63
CA TRP A 84 16.72 5.32 3.95
C TRP A 84 16.45 3.95 4.60
N GLU A 85 16.33 3.90 5.92
CA GLU A 85 16.01 2.68 6.69
C GLU A 85 14.60 2.12 6.42
N GLN A 86 13.70 2.90 5.82
CA GLN A 86 12.31 2.50 5.54
C GLN A 86 12.14 1.93 4.12
N PHE A 87 13.23 1.77 3.37
CA PHE A 87 13.20 1.08 2.09
C PHE A 87 13.46 -0.41 2.30
N HIS A 88 12.66 -1.23 1.66
CA HIS A 88 12.77 -2.68 1.70
C HIS A 88 12.98 -3.25 0.31
N PRO A 89 13.76 -4.35 0.15
CA PRO A 89 13.88 -5.02 -1.13
C PRO A 89 12.51 -5.52 -1.59
N ASP A 90 12.25 -5.41 -2.89
CA ASP A 90 11.01 -5.84 -3.52
C ASP A 90 11.33 -6.69 -4.75
N ASN A 91 10.40 -7.56 -5.12
CA ASN A 91 10.38 -8.29 -6.39
C ASN A 91 8.95 -8.80 -6.64
N ASP A 92 8.73 -9.38 -7.82
CA ASP A 92 7.40 -9.81 -8.24
C ASP A 92 7.12 -11.30 -7.96
N THR A 93 8.10 -12.05 -7.45
CA THR A 93 8.02 -13.52 -7.27
C THR A 93 7.82 -13.95 -5.82
N GLU A 94 8.39 -13.25 -4.86
CA GLU A 94 8.29 -13.58 -3.44
C GLU A 94 6.96 -13.11 -2.84
N LYS A 95 6.49 -13.87 -1.85
CA LYS A 95 5.34 -13.50 -1.01
C LYS A 95 5.78 -12.46 0.03
N LEU A 96 5.71 -11.19 -0.34
CA LEU A 96 6.22 -10.07 0.46
C LEU A 96 5.12 -9.22 1.11
N TYR A 97 3.87 -9.39 0.70
CA TYR A 97 2.81 -8.43 0.99
C TYR A 97 1.70 -9.00 1.86
N VAL A 98 1.29 -8.21 2.86
CA VAL A 98 0.05 -8.41 3.61
C VAL A 98 -0.98 -7.39 3.18
N ILE A 99 -2.27 -7.75 3.27
CA ILE A 99 -3.38 -6.85 3.00
C ILE A 99 -4.01 -6.45 4.33
N GLU A 100 -4.25 -5.15 4.48
CA GLU A 100 -4.93 -4.57 5.64
C GLU A 100 -6.17 -3.84 5.16
N VAL A 101 -7.27 -4.04 5.87
CA VAL A 101 -8.57 -3.45 5.56
C VAL A 101 -9.01 -2.62 6.75
N ASP A 102 -9.40 -1.39 6.46
CA ASP A 102 -10.06 -0.49 7.38
C ASP A 102 -11.56 -0.54 7.07
N PHE A 103 -12.33 -1.20 7.93
CA PHE A 103 -13.78 -1.33 7.77
C PHE A 103 -14.55 -0.07 8.22
N GLU A 104 -13.91 0.85 8.94
CA GLU A 104 -14.55 2.12 9.34
C GLU A 104 -14.52 3.11 8.18
N ASN A 105 -13.41 3.15 7.46
CA ASN A 105 -13.22 4.02 6.30
C ASN A 105 -13.44 3.32 4.94
N ASP A 106 -13.95 2.08 4.95
CA ASP A 106 -14.13 1.20 3.79
C ASP A 106 -12.91 1.25 2.82
N SER A 107 -11.71 1.14 3.38
CA SER A 107 -10.46 1.27 2.64
C SER A 107 -9.59 0.02 2.74
N VAL A 108 -8.78 -0.22 1.72
CA VAL A 108 -7.86 -1.38 1.68
C VAL A 108 -6.49 -0.95 1.18
N ILE A 109 -5.48 -1.40 1.90
CA ILE A 109 -4.07 -1.13 1.65
C ILE A 109 -3.25 -2.43 1.70
N PHE A 110 -1.98 -2.35 1.27
CA PHE A 110 -1.03 -3.46 1.39
C PHE A 110 0.28 -3.01 1.98
N ASN A 111 0.82 -3.77 2.92
CA ASN A 111 2.10 -3.50 3.55
C ASN A 111 3.12 -4.58 3.20
N HIS A 112 4.39 -4.22 3.25
CA HIS A 112 5.49 -5.15 3.10
C HIS A 112 5.76 -5.86 4.43
N LYS A 113 6.15 -7.12 4.41
CA LYS A 113 6.41 -7.97 5.60
C LYS A 113 7.44 -7.39 6.57
N SER A 114 8.29 -6.49 6.09
CA SER A 114 9.33 -5.82 6.86
C SER A 114 8.86 -4.54 7.57
N ASN A 115 7.64 -4.07 7.30
CA ASN A 115 7.03 -3.01 8.09
C ASN A 115 6.48 -3.59 9.40
N GLU A 116 6.61 -2.85 10.51
CA GLU A 116 6.24 -3.29 11.87
C GLU A 116 4.72 -3.52 12.07
N SER A 117 3.88 -3.21 11.08
CA SER A 117 2.45 -3.51 11.10
C SER A 117 2.19 -4.95 10.68
N LYS A 118 2.24 -5.87 11.64
CA LYS A 118 1.72 -7.23 11.45
C LYS A 118 0.33 -7.30 12.04
N SER A 119 -0.70 -7.33 11.18
CA SER A 119 -1.93 -8.04 11.57
C SER A 119 -1.56 -9.53 11.72
N PRO A 120 -1.65 -10.14 12.92
CA PRO A 120 -1.09 -11.47 13.18
C PRO A 120 -1.66 -12.58 12.29
N ALA A 121 -2.81 -12.35 11.65
CA ALA A 121 -3.54 -13.35 10.87
C ALA A 121 -3.43 -13.16 9.34
N ALA A 122 -2.76 -12.11 8.84
CA ALA A 122 -2.72 -11.84 7.40
C ALA A 122 -1.67 -12.70 6.70
N ILE A 123 -2.08 -13.41 5.64
CA ILE A 123 -1.14 -14.23 4.84
C ILE A 123 -0.32 -13.37 3.88
N LEU A 124 0.94 -13.76 3.69
CA LEU A 124 1.84 -13.14 2.73
C LEU A 124 1.49 -13.57 1.30
N ARG A 125 1.55 -12.61 0.37
CA ARG A 125 1.21 -12.80 -1.04
C ARG A 125 2.23 -12.12 -1.94
N THR A 126 2.33 -12.60 -3.17
CA THR A 126 3.09 -11.93 -4.24
C THR A 126 2.43 -10.61 -4.63
N ALA A 127 3.15 -9.76 -5.37
CA ALA A 127 2.60 -8.51 -5.88
C ALA A 127 1.36 -8.72 -6.76
N SER A 128 1.36 -9.77 -7.60
CA SER A 128 0.25 -10.10 -8.51
C SER A 128 -0.99 -10.57 -7.73
N GLU A 129 -0.82 -11.51 -6.79
CA GLU A 129 -1.91 -12.00 -5.94
C GLU A 129 -2.51 -10.88 -5.10
N THR A 130 -1.66 -10.03 -4.52
CA THR A 130 -2.08 -8.87 -3.71
C THR A 130 -2.94 -7.93 -4.54
N THR A 131 -2.52 -7.60 -5.76
CA THR A 131 -3.27 -6.71 -6.66
C THR A 131 -4.65 -7.28 -6.99
N LYS A 132 -4.73 -8.59 -7.31
CA LYS A 132 -6.00 -9.27 -7.58
C LYS A 132 -6.93 -9.22 -6.37
N ARG A 133 -6.40 -9.54 -5.18
CA ARG A 133 -7.17 -9.60 -3.93
C ARG A 133 -7.67 -8.22 -3.49
N ILE A 134 -6.84 -7.17 -3.60
CA ILE A 134 -7.25 -5.78 -3.36
C ILE A 134 -8.41 -5.38 -4.28
N LYS A 135 -8.36 -5.72 -5.57
CA LYS A 135 -9.44 -5.41 -6.51
C LYS A 135 -10.76 -6.05 -6.10
N GLN A 136 -10.72 -7.30 -5.64
CA GLN A 136 -11.91 -8.00 -5.12
C GLN A 136 -12.43 -7.33 -3.84
N ILE A 137 -11.55 -7.01 -2.89
CA ILE A 137 -11.94 -6.37 -1.63
C ILE A 137 -12.57 -5.00 -1.88
N ARG A 138 -11.98 -4.15 -2.74
CA ARG A 138 -12.58 -2.87 -3.11
C ARG A 138 -13.99 -3.04 -3.66
N ASN A 139 -14.19 -3.99 -4.56
CA ASN A 139 -15.52 -4.25 -5.09
C ASN A 139 -16.52 -4.69 -4.01
N LEU A 140 -16.09 -5.47 -3.01
CA LEU A 140 -16.96 -5.89 -1.90
C LEU A 140 -17.26 -4.77 -0.90
N LEU A 141 -16.33 -3.82 -0.74
CA LEU A 141 -16.54 -2.62 0.09
C LEU A 141 -17.50 -1.65 -0.63
N ASP A 142 -17.32 -1.42 -1.93
CA ASP A 142 -18.11 -0.48 -2.73
C ASP A 142 -19.51 -1.02 -3.09
N ASN A 143 -19.65 -2.34 -3.27
CA ASN A 143 -20.89 -2.96 -3.74
C ASN A 143 -21.48 -3.91 -2.69
N HIS A 144 -22.72 -3.65 -2.28
CA HIS A 144 -23.46 -4.45 -1.31
C HIS A 144 -24.50 -5.39 -1.92
N SER A 145 -24.75 -5.35 -3.23
CA SER A 145 -25.82 -6.14 -3.85
C SER A 145 -25.67 -7.65 -3.65
N TRP A 146 -24.43 -8.14 -3.49
CA TRP A 146 -24.18 -9.55 -3.23
C TRP A 146 -24.65 -10.04 -1.86
N THR A 147 -24.95 -9.14 -0.92
CA THR A 147 -25.43 -9.51 0.43
C THR A 147 -26.91 -9.91 0.44
N GLN A 148 -27.68 -9.51 -0.58
CA GLN A 148 -29.11 -9.85 -0.70
C GLN A 148 -29.38 -11.37 -0.81
N TYR A 149 -28.37 -12.14 -1.22
CA TYR A 149 -28.44 -13.60 -1.30
C TYR A 149 -28.33 -14.28 0.08
N TYR A 150 -28.10 -13.52 1.15
CA TYR A 150 -27.90 -14.01 2.53
C TYR A 150 -28.88 -13.30 3.49
N PRO A 151 -30.20 -13.46 3.32
CA PRO A 151 -31.20 -12.68 4.06
C PRO A 151 -31.18 -12.88 5.58
N GLN A 152 -30.55 -13.96 6.05
CA GLN A 152 -30.46 -14.29 7.48
C GLN A 152 -29.27 -13.65 8.20
N LYS A 153 -28.38 -12.94 7.47
CA LYS A 153 -27.17 -12.33 8.03
C LYS A 153 -27.23 -10.81 7.93
N ASP A 154 -26.77 -10.14 8.98
CA ASP A 154 -26.52 -8.70 8.93
C ASP A 154 -25.45 -8.37 7.88
N ARG A 155 -25.71 -7.31 7.11
CA ARG A 155 -24.89 -6.93 5.95
C ARG A 155 -23.46 -6.59 6.34
N GLU A 156 -23.28 -5.80 7.39
CA GLU A 156 -21.95 -5.36 7.82
C GLU A 156 -21.16 -6.51 8.42
N THR A 157 -21.82 -7.38 9.16
CA THR A 157 -21.24 -8.61 9.73
C THR A 157 -20.78 -9.56 8.62
N LEU A 158 -21.62 -9.79 7.60
CA LEU A 158 -21.28 -10.63 6.46
C LEU A 158 -20.12 -10.04 5.63
N LYS A 159 -20.13 -8.73 5.40
CA LYS A 159 -19.05 -7.99 4.71
C LYS A 159 -17.72 -8.21 5.43
N LYS A 160 -17.71 -8.00 6.76
CA LYS A 160 -16.52 -8.22 7.60
C LYS A 160 -16.06 -9.68 7.57
N GLU A 161 -16.98 -10.64 7.69
CA GLU A 161 -16.66 -12.08 7.66
C GLU A 161 -15.98 -12.49 6.35
N VAL A 162 -16.59 -12.16 5.21
CA VAL A 162 -16.07 -12.52 3.88
C VAL A 162 -14.72 -11.87 3.60
N ILE A 163 -14.58 -10.57 3.89
CA ILE A 163 -13.31 -9.85 3.65
C ILE A 163 -12.21 -10.35 4.59
N THR A 164 -12.54 -10.67 5.85
CA THR A 164 -11.59 -11.26 6.80
C THR A 164 -11.09 -12.61 6.29
N LYS A 165 -11.98 -13.49 5.85
CA LYS A 165 -11.59 -14.77 5.22
C LYS A 165 -10.75 -14.56 3.97
N LEU A 166 -11.06 -13.53 3.16
CA LEU A 166 -10.29 -13.20 1.95
C LEU A 166 -8.84 -12.79 2.25
N ILE A 167 -8.58 -12.09 3.35
CA ILE A 167 -7.22 -11.64 3.70
C ILE A 167 -6.44 -12.71 4.48
N GLN A 168 -7.12 -13.59 5.22
CA GLN A 168 -6.53 -14.62 6.09
C GLN A 168 -6.38 -16.00 5.43
N THR A 169 -6.95 -16.23 4.24
CA THR A 169 -6.88 -17.53 3.55
C THR A 169 -6.47 -17.40 2.09
N GLU A 170 -6.05 -18.52 1.49
CA GLU A 170 -5.81 -18.64 0.04
C GLU A 170 -7.10 -18.95 -0.74
N LYS A 171 -8.22 -19.17 -0.05
CA LYS A 171 -9.52 -19.48 -0.68
C LYS A 171 -9.94 -18.38 -1.64
N SER A 172 -10.62 -18.80 -2.69
CA SER A 172 -11.30 -17.94 -3.65
C SER A 172 -12.53 -17.29 -3.02
N LEU A 173 -13.00 -16.20 -3.63
CA LEU A 173 -14.24 -15.54 -3.19
C LEU A 173 -15.46 -16.47 -3.30
N GLN A 174 -15.48 -17.38 -4.27
CA GLN A 174 -16.58 -18.33 -4.45
C GLN A 174 -16.63 -19.36 -3.32
N GLU A 175 -15.49 -19.96 -2.98
CA GLU A 175 -15.38 -20.90 -1.85
C GLU A 175 -15.79 -20.22 -0.54
N ILE A 176 -15.31 -19.00 -0.28
CA ILE A 176 -15.68 -18.25 0.92
C ILE A 176 -17.18 -17.96 0.96
N LYS A 177 -17.78 -17.54 -0.17
CA LYS A 177 -19.22 -17.28 -0.27
C LYS A 177 -20.05 -18.54 -0.01
N ALA A 178 -19.63 -19.69 -0.51
CA ALA A 178 -20.30 -20.96 -0.25
C ALA A 178 -20.26 -21.38 1.22
N GLU A 179 -19.17 -21.07 1.95
CA GLU A 179 -19.02 -21.38 3.38
C GLU A 179 -19.81 -20.48 4.32
N VAL A 180 -20.11 -19.25 3.90
CA VAL A 180 -20.86 -18.29 4.72
C VAL A 180 -22.36 -18.35 4.45
N ASN A 181 -22.79 -19.18 3.49
CA ASN A 181 -24.19 -19.41 3.13
C ASN A 181 -24.90 -20.30 4.14
#